data_AF-A0AAW8FHI7-F1
#
_entry.id   AF-A0AAW8FHI7-F1
#
_cell.length_a   1.000
_cell.length_b   1.000
_cell.length_c   1.000
_cell.angle_alpha   90.00
_cell.angle_beta   90.00
_cell.angle_gamma   90.00
#
_symmetry.space_group_name_H-M   'P 1'
#
loop_
_entity.id
_entity.type
_entity.pdbx_description
1 polymer ?
#
loop_
_entity_poly.entity_id
_entity_poly.type
_entity_poly.pdbx_seq_one_letter_code
_entity_poly.pdbx_strand_id
1 'polypeptide(L)'
;MPSVEQQFAVFLLSLDRFQKQLDAFMLGSYLACDFGGDSGDDGDSTLSPQVRLDVVDGAPQVTLDHAITWMDLTRDQELSEYRLAVTLAFTGAGIAVEAFVRLCLERDMGEWPAGVHVPYRQRADGLGLDEALAFVEARVEEMCRRYDDVARLGLARRS
;
A
#
# COMPACT_ATOMS: atom_id res chain seq x y z
N MET A 1 1.68 -33.82 -5.76
CA MET A 1 1.27 -32.41 -6.01
C MET A 1 0.20 -32.06 -4.99
N PRO A 2 0.25 -30.87 -4.36
CA PRO A 2 -0.79 -30.42 -3.44
C PRO A 2 -2.12 -30.29 -4.16
N SER A 3 -3.22 -30.55 -3.45
CA SER A 3 -4.57 -30.36 -4.02
C SER A 3 -4.85 -28.88 -4.29
N VAL A 4 -5.88 -28.59 -5.09
CA VAL A 4 -6.29 -27.20 -5.39
C VAL A 4 -6.69 -26.48 -4.11
N GLU A 5 -7.38 -27.16 -3.20
CA GLU A 5 -7.78 -26.63 -1.89
C GLU A 5 -6.57 -26.29 -1.02
N GLN A 6 -5.53 -27.13 -1.05
CA GLN A 6 -4.28 -26.87 -0.31
C GLN A 6 -3.54 -25.66 -0.88
N GLN A 7 -3.45 -25.55 -2.21
CA GLN A 7 -2.82 -24.39 -2.86
C GLN A 7 -3.59 -23.10 -2.56
N PHE A 8 -4.92 -23.15 -2.61
CA PHE A 8 -5.77 -22.02 -2.26
C PHE A 8 -5.64 -21.61 -0.80
N ALA A 9 -5.57 -22.57 0.13
CA ALA A 9 -5.35 -22.28 1.53
C ALA A 9 -3.99 -21.61 1.77
N VAL A 10 -2.91 -22.11 1.14
CA VAL A 10 -1.57 -21.51 1.21
C VAL A 10 -1.58 -20.08 0.66
N PHE A 11 -2.28 -19.85 -0.45
CA PHE A 11 -2.46 -18.52 -1.02
C PHE A 11 -3.15 -17.56 -0.04
N LEU A 12 -4.28 -17.95 0.54
CA LEU A 12 -5.02 -17.12 1.50
C LEU A 12 -4.20 -16.80 2.76
N LEU A 13 -3.49 -17.79 3.30
CA LEU A 13 -2.60 -17.59 4.46
C LEU A 13 -1.44 -16.64 4.14
N SER A 14 -0.93 -16.71 2.91
CA SER A 14 0.12 -15.79 2.46
C SER A 14 -0.42 -14.36 2.34
N LEU A 15 -1.60 -14.18 1.74
CA LEU A 15 -2.25 -12.87 1.66
C LEU A 15 -2.53 -12.27 3.04
N ASP A 16 -3.07 -13.05 3.98
CA ASP A 16 -3.33 -12.60 5.36
C ASP A 16 -2.03 -12.11 6.04
N ARG A 17 -0.93 -12.84 5.85
CA ARG A 17 0.38 -12.45 6.38
C ARG A 17 0.87 -11.14 5.77
N PHE A 18 0.79 -11.00 4.44
CA PHE A 18 1.23 -9.78 3.75
C PHE A 18 0.40 -8.58 4.14
N GLN A 19 -0.92 -8.74 4.23
CA GLN A 19 -1.84 -7.71 4.69
C GLN A 19 -1.47 -7.26 6.11
N LYS A 20 -1.32 -8.18 7.07
CA LYS A 20 -0.95 -7.84 8.46
C LYS A 20 0.36 -7.07 8.56
N GLN A 21 1.33 -7.39 7.71
CA GLN A 21 2.61 -6.70 7.70
C GLN A 21 2.50 -5.26 7.15
N LEU A 22 1.73 -5.06 6.08
CA LEU A 22 1.41 -3.74 5.54
C LEU A 22 0.58 -2.92 6.54
N ASP A 23 -0.45 -3.54 7.14
CA ASP A 23 -1.28 -2.96 8.19
C ASP A 23 -0.44 -2.45 9.36
N ALA A 24 0.44 -3.30 9.91
CA ALA A 24 1.27 -2.93 11.04
C ALA A 24 2.20 -1.76 10.71
N PHE A 25 2.79 -1.76 9.51
CA PHE A 25 3.67 -0.68 9.08
C PHE A 25 2.91 0.64 8.86
N MET A 26 1.76 0.60 8.19
CA MET A 26 0.95 1.78 7.92
C MET A 26 0.32 2.34 9.19
N LEU A 27 -0.13 1.48 10.10
CA LEU A 27 -0.58 1.89 11.43
C LEU A 27 0.56 2.55 12.22
N GLY A 28 1.75 1.96 12.22
CA GLY A 28 2.92 2.55 12.87
C GLY A 28 3.26 3.94 12.32
N SER A 29 3.20 4.09 10.99
CA SER A 29 3.42 5.39 10.32
C SER A 29 2.34 6.41 10.69
N TYR A 30 1.07 6.01 10.69
CA TYR A 30 -0.08 6.85 11.05
C TYR A 30 -0.05 7.32 12.51
N LEU A 31 0.44 6.48 13.42
CA LEU A 31 0.58 6.82 14.84
C LEU A 31 1.83 7.67 15.13
N ALA A 32 2.89 7.53 14.33
CA ALA A 32 4.15 8.25 14.55
C ALA A 32 4.13 9.70 14.04
N CYS A 33 3.35 9.97 12.98
CA CYS A 33 3.31 11.27 12.31
C CYS A 33 1.97 11.98 12.52
N ASP A 34 2.04 13.30 12.62
CA ASP A 34 0.87 14.16 12.60
C ASP A 34 0.51 14.49 11.14
N PHE A 35 -0.49 13.77 10.62
CA PHE A 35 -1.05 14.00 9.29
C PHE A 35 -2.10 15.13 9.28
N GLY A 36 -2.27 15.87 10.39
CA GLY A 36 -3.35 16.84 10.58
C GLY A 36 -4.48 16.23 11.41
N GLY A 37 -4.84 16.93 12.49
CA GLY A 37 -5.92 16.56 13.40
C GLY A 37 -5.67 17.06 14.82
N ASP A 38 -5.57 18.39 14.98
CA ASP A 38 -5.30 19.03 16.27
C ASP A 38 -6.56 19.74 16.81
N SER A 39 -7.73 19.10 16.72
CA SER A 39 -8.93 19.49 17.49
C SER A 39 -10.12 18.55 17.25
N GLY A 40 -10.32 17.56 18.11
CA GLY A 40 -11.63 17.14 18.64
C GLY A 40 -12.81 16.76 17.72
N ASP A 41 -12.66 16.71 16.40
CA ASP A 41 -13.70 16.28 15.45
C ASP A 41 -13.07 15.29 14.46
N ASP A 42 -13.77 14.18 14.16
CA ASP A 42 -13.28 12.98 13.47
C ASP A 42 -12.93 13.17 11.95
N GLY A 43 -12.25 14.25 11.56
CA GLY A 43 -12.34 14.78 10.20
C GLY A 43 -11.14 14.74 9.24
N ASP A 44 -9.88 14.61 9.68
CA ASP A 44 -8.78 15.17 8.85
C ASP A 44 -7.76 14.17 8.29
N SER A 45 -7.64 12.98 8.85
CA SER A 45 -6.80 11.92 8.27
C SER A 45 -7.40 10.54 8.50
N THR A 46 -7.30 9.67 7.49
CA THR A 46 -7.89 8.33 7.49
C THR A 46 -6.87 7.29 7.08
N LEU A 47 -6.69 6.27 7.92
CA LEU A 47 -5.99 5.03 7.58
C LEU A 47 -7.00 4.03 6.99
N SER A 48 -6.79 3.62 5.73
CA SER A 48 -7.68 2.75 4.96
C SER A 48 -6.94 1.53 4.42
N PRO A 49 -6.82 0.45 5.22
CA PRO A 49 -6.36 -0.84 4.71
C PRO A 49 -7.51 -1.57 4.01
N GLN A 50 -7.25 -2.09 2.81
CA GLN A 50 -8.24 -2.77 1.98
C GLN A 50 -7.62 -3.97 1.26
N VAL A 51 -8.40 -5.04 1.16
CA VAL A 51 -8.16 -6.12 0.20
C VAL A 51 -9.25 -6.06 -0.85
N ARG A 52 -8.88 -5.78 -2.09
CA ARG A 52 -9.81 -5.69 -3.21
C ARG A 52 -9.70 -6.92 -4.07
N LEU A 53 -10.85 -7.45 -4.47
CA LEU A 53 -10.99 -8.51 -5.45
C LEU A 53 -11.77 -7.91 -6.62
N ASP A 54 -11.18 -7.93 -7.81
CA ASP A 54 -11.79 -7.32 -9.00
C ASP A 54 -11.45 -8.12 -10.27
N VAL A 55 -12.08 -7.77 -11.39
CA VAL A 55 -11.74 -8.27 -12.72
C VAL A 55 -11.43 -7.08 -13.63
N VAL A 56 -10.17 -6.93 -13.99
CA VAL A 56 -9.68 -5.84 -14.84
C VAL A 56 -9.22 -6.42 -16.17
N ASP A 57 -9.74 -5.89 -17.28
CA ASP A 57 -9.48 -6.38 -18.63
C ASP A 57 -9.69 -7.90 -18.80
N GLY A 58 -10.67 -8.45 -18.06
CA GLY A 58 -11.00 -9.88 -18.07
C GLY A 58 -10.09 -10.77 -17.22
N ALA A 59 -9.10 -10.21 -16.54
CA ALA A 59 -8.22 -10.93 -15.61
C ALA A 59 -8.66 -10.70 -14.16
N PRO A 60 -8.90 -11.75 -13.36
CA PRO A 60 -9.09 -11.63 -11.92
C PRO A 60 -7.87 -10.99 -11.27
N GLN A 61 -8.08 -10.09 -10.30
CA GLN A 61 -7.03 -9.44 -9.55
C GLN A 61 -7.31 -9.45 -8.05
N VAL A 62 -6.24 -9.61 -7.27
CA VAL A 62 -6.24 -9.33 -5.83
C VAL A 62 -5.33 -8.14 -5.58
N THR A 63 -5.82 -7.11 -4.91
CA THR A 63 -4.99 -5.96 -4.48
C THR A 63 -5.01 -5.83 -2.97
N LEU A 64 -3.83 -5.80 -2.36
CA LEU A 64 -3.61 -5.30 -1.02
C LEU A 64 -3.35 -3.80 -1.15
N ASP A 65 -4.26 -2.94 -0.71
CA ASP A 65 -4.18 -1.48 -0.84
C ASP A 65 -4.25 -0.85 0.55
N HIS A 66 -3.19 -0.18 0.98
CA HIS A 66 -3.11 0.45 2.30
C HIS A 66 -2.75 1.91 2.12
N ALA A 67 -3.66 2.80 2.48
CA ALA A 67 -3.48 4.24 2.31
C ALA A 67 -3.67 4.98 3.63
N ILE A 68 -2.85 6.02 3.85
CA ILE A 68 -3.16 7.13 4.74
C ILE A 68 -3.56 8.28 3.83
N THR A 69 -4.74 8.84 4.04
CA THR A 69 -5.22 10.03 3.34
C THR A 69 -5.41 11.15 4.35
N TRP A 70 -5.14 12.39 3.95
CA TRP A 70 -5.31 13.54 4.83
C TRP A 70 -5.63 14.82 4.06
N MET A 71 -6.26 15.75 4.74
CA MET A 71 -6.56 17.09 4.22
C MET A 71 -5.94 18.14 5.14
N ASP A 72 -5.41 19.21 4.55
CA ASP A 72 -5.11 20.42 5.32
C ASP A 72 -6.29 21.39 5.19
N LEU A 73 -7.24 21.31 6.11
CA LEU A 73 -8.44 22.15 6.09
C LEU A 73 -8.15 23.67 6.19
N THR A 74 -6.94 24.06 6.60
CA THR A 74 -6.57 25.47 6.70
C THR A 74 -6.15 26.06 5.35
N ARG A 75 -5.87 25.21 4.35
CA ARG A 75 -5.24 25.60 3.08
C ARG A 75 -5.85 24.94 1.85
N ASP A 76 -6.32 23.70 1.96
CA ASP A 76 -6.64 22.82 0.82
C ASP A 76 -8.02 22.15 0.98
N GLN A 77 -8.69 21.85 -0.15
CA GLN A 77 -9.93 21.05 -0.19
C GLN A 77 -9.73 19.66 -0.80
N GLU A 78 -8.52 19.32 -1.24
CA GLU A 78 -8.18 18.05 -1.88
C GLU A 78 -7.33 17.16 -0.97
N LEU A 79 -7.45 15.84 -1.18
CA LEU A 79 -6.86 14.82 -0.33
C LEU A 79 -5.42 14.50 -0.76
N SER A 80 -4.49 14.68 0.16
CA SER A 80 -3.16 14.07 0.04
C SER A 80 -3.20 12.60 0.45
N GLU A 81 -2.33 11.79 -0.12
CA GLU A 81 -2.29 10.34 0.06
C GLU A 81 -0.86 9.81 0.13
N TYR A 82 -0.65 8.87 1.05
CA TYR A 82 0.47 7.96 1.09
C TYR A 82 -0.05 6.53 1.02
N ARG A 83 0.32 5.80 -0.03
CA ARG A 83 -0.24 4.49 -0.37
C ARG A 83 0.85 3.45 -0.58
N LEU A 84 0.67 2.28 0.03
CA LEU A 84 1.36 1.04 -0.30
C LEU A 84 0.36 0.11 -0.98
N ALA A 85 0.72 -0.44 -2.14
CA ALA A 85 -0.14 -1.40 -2.80
C ALA A 85 0.64 -2.57 -3.42
N VAL A 86 0.02 -3.74 -3.39
CA VAL A 86 0.47 -4.93 -4.13
C VAL A 86 -0.72 -5.53 -4.86
N THR A 87 -0.58 -5.71 -6.16
CA THR A 87 -1.59 -6.31 -7.04
C THR A 87 -1.07 -7.61 -7.62
N LEU A 88 -1.89 -8.67 -7.56
CA LEU A 88 -1.68 -9.92 -8.28
C LEU A 88 -2.80 -10.07 -9.32
N ALA A 89 -2.46 -10.10 -10.59
CA ALA A 89 -3.38 -10.32 -11.70
C ALA A 89 -3.19 -11.72 -12.30
N PHE A 90 -4.27 -12.50 -12.34
CA PHE A 90 -4.27 -13.88 -12.79
C PHE A 90 -4.63 -13.94 -14.28
N THR A 91 -3.64 -14.18 -15.12
CA THR A 91 -3.81 -14.20 -16.58
C THR A 91 -3.58 -15.60 -17.15
N GLY A 92 -3.95 -15.81 -18.42
CA GLY A 92 -3.64 -17.06 -19.12
C GLY A 92 -2.14 -17.31 -19.32
N ALA A 93 -1.28 -16.29 -19.17
CA ALA A 93 0.17 -16.39 -19.26
C ALA A 93 0.87 -16.60 -17.91
N GLY A 94 0.10 -16.70 -16.82
CA GLY A 94 0.62 -16.74 -15.44
C GLY A 94 0.18 -15.52 -14.64
N ILE A 95 0.80 -15.32 -13.48
CA ILE A 95 0.47 -14.24 -12.56
C ILE A 95 1.37 -13.04 -12.84
N ALA A 96 0.76 -11.89 -13.07
CA ALA A 96 1.44 -10.60 -13.08
C ALA A 96 1.35 -9.98 -11.69
N VAL A 97 2.47 -9.49 -11.17
CA VAL A 97 2.56 -8.86 -9.85
C VAL A 97 3.10 -7.45 -10.01
N GLU A 98 2.45 -6.49 -9.37
CA GLU A 98 2.95 -5.13 -9.23
C GLU A 98 2.90 -4.70 -7.76
N ALA A 99 4.01 -4.20 -7.24
CA ALA A 99 4.11 -3.63 -5.91
C ALA A 99 4.62 -2.19 -6.01
N PHE A 100 3.98 -1.24 -5.32
CA PHE A 100 4.39 0.16 -5.36
C PHE A 100 4.11 0.91 -4.07
N VAL A 101 4.89 1.97 -3.88
CA VAL A 101 4.61 3.06 -2.94
C VAL A 101 4.26 4.28 -3.77
N ARG A 102 3.14 4.93 -3.45
CA ARG A 102 2.66 6.13 -4.13
C ARG A 102 2.44 7.24 -3.12
N LEU A 103 2.86 8.44 -3.48
CA LEU A 103 2.51 9.69 -2.83
C LEU A 103 1.68 10.52 -3.80
N CYS A 104 0.54 11.02 -3.35
CA CYS A 104 -0.26 12.01 -4.06
C CYS A 104 -0.33 13.21 -3.15
N LEU A 105 0.41 14.26 -3.47
CA LEU A 105 0.55 15.41 -2.57
C LEU A 105 -0.06 16.62 -3.24
N GLU A 106 -0.99 17.28 -2.57
CA GLU A 106 -1.62 18.49 -3.11
C GLU A 106 -0.70 19.71 -3.02
N ARG A 107 0.40 19.59 -2.26
CA ARG A 107 1.39 20.64 -2.06
C ARG A 107 2.77 20.06 -1.79
N ASP A 108 3.75 20.94 -1.72
CA ASP A 108 5.09 20.61 -1.28
C ASP A 108 5.07 20.15 0.20
N MET A 109 5.63 18.97 0.47
CA MET A 109 5.71 18.36 1.79
C MET A 109 7.11 17.78 2.04
N GLY A 110 7.83 18.39 2.98
CA GLY A 110 9.21 18.02 3.29
C GLY A 110 10.09 18.14 2.05
N GLU A 111 10.59 17.01 1.56
CA GLU A 111 11.43 16.94 0.36
C GLU A 111 10.65 16.72 -0.94
N TRP A 112 9.35 16.44 -0.85
CA TRP A 112 8.51 16.08 -1.99
C TRP A 112 7.73 17.30 -2.49
N PRO A 113 7.89 17.71 -3.76
CA PRO A 113 7.03 18.71 -4.37
C PRO A 113 5.57 18.23 -4.47
N ALA A 114 4.64 19.15 -4.72
CA ALA A 114 3.28 18.80 -5.10
C ALA A 114 3.23 17.86 -6.32
N GLY A 115 2.25 16.96 -6.35
CA GLY A 115 1.97 16.03 -7.44
C GLY A 115 2.05 14.56 -7.03
N VAL A 116 2.09 13.70 -8.06
CA VAL A 116 2.12 12.25 -7.90
C VAL A 116 3.54 11.74 -7.99
N HIS A 117 3.99 11.04 -6.95
CA HIS A 117 5.30 10.41 -6.88
C HIS A 117 5.16 8.90 -6.66
N VAL A 118 6.07 8.14 -7.26
CA VAL A 118 6.14 6.69 -7.10
C VAL A 118 7.57 6.33 -6.67
N PRO A 119 7.94 6.57 -5.39
CA PRO A 119 9.30 6.33 -4.90
C PRO A 119 9.74 4.86 -5.01
N TYR A 120 8.77 3.95 -5.13
CA TYR A 120 9.02 2.53 -5.28
C TYR A 120 8.00 1.91 -6.23
N ARG A 121 8.48 1.17 -7.23
CA ARG A 121 7.66 0.33 -8.09
C ARG A 121 8.47 -0.89 -8.53
N GLN A 122 7.87 -2.06 -8.40
CA GLN A 122 8.44 -3.32 -8.85
C GLN A 122 7.37 -4.14 -9.54
N ARG A 123 7.74 -4.79 -10.64
CA ARG A 123 6.81 -5.56 -11.47
C ARG A 123 7.46 -6.85 -11.94
N ALA A 124 6.67 -7.91 -11.98
CA ALA A 124 7.02 -9.17 -12.62
C ALA A 124 5.78 -9.72 -13.34
N ASP A 125 5.97 -10.39 -14.48
CA ASP A 125 4.90 -10.95 -15.28
C ASP A 125 5.18 -12.44 -15.56
N GLY A 126 4.11 -13.23 -15.73
CA GLY A 126 4.21 -14.65 -16.11
C GLY A 126 4.71 -15.59 -15.03
N LEU A 127 4.57 -15.22 -13.74
CA LEU A 127 5.03 -16.03 -12.62
C LEU A 127 4.08 -17.20 -12.32
N GLY A 128 4.63 -18.30 -11.82
CA GLY A 128 3.86 -19.31 -11.09
C GLY A 128 3.33 -18.77 -9.75
N LEU A 129 2.37 -19.48 -9.12
CA LEU A 129 1.79 -19.04 -7.84
C LEU A 129 2.83 -18.90 -6.73
N ASP A 130 3.68 -19.91 -6.53
CA ASP A 130 4.70 -19.89 -5.49
C ASP A 130 5.73 -18.77 -5.73
N GLU A 131 6.13 -18.56 -6.98
CA GLU A 131 7.06 -17.50 -7.38
C GLU A 131 6.43 -16.11 -7.17
N ALA A 132 5.16 -15.94 -7.51
CA ALA A 132 4.42 -14.70 -7.28
C ALA A 132 4.32 -14.40 -5.79
N LEU A 133 4.02 -15.39 -4.95
CA LEU A 133 3.94 -15.20 -3.49
C LEU A 133 5.31 -14.85 -2.89
N ALA A 134 6.38 -15.54 -3.30
CA ALA A 134 7.74 -15.22 -2.86
C ALA A 134 8.18 -13.81 -3.31
N PHE A 135 7.78 -13.41 -4.53
CA PHE A 135 8.00 -12.06 -5.01
C PHE A 135 7.28 -11.04 -4.13
N VAL A 136 5.97 -11.23 -3.87
CA VAL A 136 5.18 -10.34 -3.02
C VAL A 136 5.78 -10.21 -1.63
N GLU A 137 6.17 -11.32 -0.99
CA GLU A 137 6.81 -11.32 0.33
C GLU A 137 8.02 -10.39 0.36
N ALA A 138 8.95 -10.57 -0.59
CA ALA A 138 10.14 -9.75 -0.68
C ALA A 138 9.82 -8.27 -0.94
N ARG A 139 8.74 -7.95 -1.66
CA ARG A 139 8.36 -6.56 -1.93
C ARG A 139 7.66 -5.92 -0.73
N VAL A 140 6.81 -6.66 0.00
CA VAL A 140 6.18 -6.20 1.23
C VAL A 140 7.25 -5.88 2.27
N GLU A 141 8.22 -6.78 2.47
CA GLU A 141 9.33 -6.51 3.38
C GLU A 141 10.13 -5.27 2.99
N GLU A 142 10.40 -5.08 1.70
CA GLU A 142 11.13 -3.91 1.24
C GLU A 142 10.33 -2.62 1.49
N MET A 143 9.04 -2.57 1.12
CA MET A 143 8.19 -1.41 1.37
C MET A 143 8.11 -1.06 2.86
N CYS A 144 7.93 -2.05 3.74
CA CYS A 144 7.88 -1.83 5.18
C CYS A 144 9.23 -1.39 5.79
N ARG A 145 10.36 -1.64 5.12
CA ARG A 145 11.67 -1.11 5.53
C ARG A 145 11.90 0.32 5.06
N ARG A 146 11.17 0.80 4.06
CA ARG A 146 11.29 2.17 3.50
C ARG A 146 10.54 3.22 4.33
N TYR A 147 10.63 3.12 5.66
CA TYR A 147 10.09 4.11 6.59
C TYR A 147 10.53 5.55 6.28
N ASP A 148 11.72 5.70 5.67
CA ASP A 148 12.26 6.99 5.24
C ASP A 148 11.32 7.76 4.32
N ASP A 149 10.49 7.10 3.50
CA ASP A 149 9.58 7.80 2.58
C ASP A 149 8.53 8.64 3.37
N VAL A 150 8.04 8.11 4.50
CA VAL A 150 7.15 8.86 5.42
C VAL A 150 7.91 9.94 6.17
N ALA A 151 9.12 9.63 6.67
CA ALA A 151 9.94 10.59 7.38
C ALA A 151 10.28 11.82 6.52
N ARG A 152 10.44 11.63 5.20
CA ARG A 152 10.76 12.68 4.23
C ARG A 152 9.57 13.55 3.84
N LEU A 153 8.35 13.24 4.29
CA LEU A 153 7.19 14.13 4.15
C LEU A 153 7.29 15.38 5.03
N GLY A 154 8.24 15.42 5.97
CA GLY A 154 8.44 16.59 6.85
C GLY A 154 7.31 16.82 7.85
N LEU A 155 6.50 15.79 8.11
CA LEU A 155 5.43 15.84 9.10
C LEU A 155 5.99 15.92 10.52
N ALA A 156 5.29 16.65 11.39
CA ALA A 156 5.59 16.63 12.81
C ALA A 156 5.37 15.22 13.37
N ARG A 157 6.06 14.90 14.48
CA ARG A 157 5.77 13.66 15.21
C ARG A 157 4.56 13.89 16.11
N ARG A 158 3.66 12.91 16.19
CA ARG A 158 2.60 12.90 17.22
C ARG A 158 3.25 12.72 18.59
N SER A 159 2.85 13.56 19.55
CA SER A 159 3.29 13.53 20.95
C SER A 159 2.34 12.75 21.84
#